data_AF-A0A9D3XW72-F1
#
_entry.id   AF-A0A9D3XW72-F1
#
_cell.length_a   1.000
_cell.length_b   1.000
_cell.length_c   1.000
_cell.angle_alpha   90.00
_cell.angle_beta   90.00
_cell.angle_gamma   90.00
#
_symmetry.space_group_name_H-M   'P 1'
#
loop_
_entity.id
_entity.type
_entity.pdbx_description
1 polymer ?
#
loop_
_entity_poly.entity_id
_entity_poly.type
_entity_poly.pdbx_seq_one_letter_code
_entity_poly.pdbx_strand_id
1 'polypeptide(L)'
;MGPDGPVEGARKRAKKAKQAFEQIKKERFDRFNACFESVATNIDEIYKALSRNSSAQVANYIKEQSACNFQAIVISLKEEFYTKAESLIGVYPEQGDCVISKVLTFDLTKYPDANPNPNEQ
;
A
#
# COMPACT_ATOMS: atom_id res chain seq x y z
N MET A 1 -2.89 17.49 -50.57
CA MET A 1 -3.34 17.69 -49.19
C MET A 1 -4.07 16.40 -48.80
N GLY A 2 -3.42 15.52 -48.03
CA GLY A 2 -3.95 14.18 -47.72
C GLY A 2 -5.21 14.23 -46.85
N PRO A 3 -6.04 13.17 -46.82
CA PRO A 3 -7.45 13.26 -46.44
C PRO A 3 -7.73 13.38 -44.93
N ASP A 4 -6.72 13.46 -44.07
CA ASP A 4 -6.93 13.59 -42.63
C ASP A 4 -6.46 14.97 -42.16
N GLY A 5 -7.40 15.81 -41.76
CA GLY A 5 -7.11 17.10 -41.16
C GLY A 5 -6.25 16.95 -39.88
N PRO A 6 -5.50 18.00 -39.46
CA PRO A 6 -4.60 17.94 -38.30
C PRO A 6 -5.26 17.41 -37.00
N VAL A 7 -6.55 17.66 -36.83
CA VAL A 7 -7.37 17.25 -35.69
C VAL A 7 -7.71 15.75 -35.72
N GLU A 8 -8.06 15.20 -36.88
CA GLU A 8 -8.37 13.78 -37.08
C GLU A 8 -7.15 12.91 -36.75
N GLY A 9 -5.98 13.32 -37.27
CA GLY A 9 -4.70 12.67 -36.98
C GLY A 9 -4.32 12.75 -35.50
N ALA A 10 -4.61 13.86 -34.82
CA ALA A 10 -4.38 14.02 -33.39
C ALA A 10 -5.25 13.08 -32.55
N ARG A 11 -6.55 12.93 -32.87
CA ARG A 11 -7.47 12.01 -32.20
C ARG A 11 -7.04 10.54 -32.35
N LYS A 12 -6.62 10.14 -33.55
CA LYS A 12 -6.14 8.78 -33.81
C LYS A 12 -4.88 8.45 -33.00
N ARG A 13 -3.94 9.39 -32.89
CA ARG A 13 -2.74 9.25 -32.05
C ARG A 13 -3.09 9.14 -30.57
N ALA A 14 -3.98 10.00 -30.06
CA ALA A 14 -4.42 9.97 -28.67
C ALA A 14 -5.09 8.63 -28.30
N LYS A 15 -5.96 8.10 -29.17
CA LYS A 15 -6.61 6.80 -28.97
C LYS A 15 -5.59 5.65 -28.92
N LYS A 16 -4.62 5.63 -29.84
CA LYS A 16 -3.57 4.61 -29.87
C LYS A 16 -2.69 4.68 -28.62
N ALA A 17 -2.33 5.87 -28.16
CA ALA A 17 -1.55 6.08 -26.94
C ALA A 17 -2.30 5.58 -25.70
N LYS A 18 -3.60 5.90 -25.58
CA LYS A 18 -4.46 5.42 -24.48
C LYS A 18 -4.53 3.88 -24.46
N GLN A 19 -4.74 3.25 -25.61
CA GLN A 19 -4.78 1.78 -25.71
C GLN A 19 -3.46 1.13 -25.30
N ALA A 20 -2.32 1.69 -25.73
CA ALA A 20 -1.01 1.18 -25.34
C ALA A 20 -0.76 1.33 -23.83
N PHE A 21 -1.17 2.45 -23.23
CA PHE A 21 -1.08 2.66 -21.79
C PHE A 21 -1.92 1.65 -21.01
N GLU A 22 -3.19 1.46 -21.37
CA GLU A 22 -4.07 0.51 -20.69
C GLU A 22 -3.58 -0.94 -20.82
N GLN A 23 -3.01 -1.31 -21.98
CA GLN A 23 -2.41 -2.63 -22.16
C GLN A 23 -1.23 -2.87 -21.20
N ILE A 24 -0.30 -1.92 -21.12
CA ILE A 24 0.85 -2.02 -20.20
C ILE A 24 0.38 -2.02 -18.74
N LYS A 25 -0.60 -1.18 -18.41
CA LYS A 25 -1.20 -1.12 -17.06
C LYS A 25 -1.80 -2.47 -16.68
N LYS A 26 -2.55 -3.11 -17.58
CA LYS A 26 -3.10 -4.44 -17.38
C LYS A 26 -2.01 -5.49 -17.19
N GLU A 27 -1.01 -5.54 -18.07
CA GLU A 27 0.09 -6.52 -17.95
C GLU A 27 0.88 -6.36 -16.64
N ARG A 28 1.12 -5.13 -16.19
CA ARG A 28 1.76 -4.86 -14.90
C ARG A 28 0.88 -5.30 -13.74
N PHE A 29 -0.42 -5.01 -13.81
CA PHE A 29 -1.40 -5.46 -12.82
C PHE A 29 -1.43 -6.98 -12.73
N ASP A 30 -1.55 -7.68 -13.85
CA ASP A 30 -1.63 -9.15 -13.90
C ASP A 30 -0.36 -9.80 -13.31
N ARG A 31 0.83 -9.30 -13.67
CA ARG A 31 2.11 -9.79 -13.13
C ARG A 31 2.25 -9.53 -11.63
N PHE A 32 1.85 -8.35 -11.17
CA PHE A 32 1.84 -8.02 -9.75
C PHE A 32 0.87 -8.92 -8.99
N ASN A 33 -0.37 -9.04 -9.47
CA ASN A 33 -1.41 -9.83 -8.80
C ASN A 33 -1.04 -11.32 -8.75
N ALA A 34 -0.45 -11.88 -9.80
CA ALA A 34 -0.01 -13.28 -9.76
C ALA A 34 1.00 -13.53 -8.63
N CYS A 35 1.94 -12.60 -8.40
CA CYS A 35 2.88 -12.68 -7.28
C CYS A 35 2.17 -12.41 -5.94
N PHE A 36 1.36 -11.35 -5.88
CA PHE A 36 0.64 -10.94 -4.69
C PHE A 36 -0.28 -12.03 -4.17
N GLU A 37 -1.05 -12.71 -5.03
CA GLU A 37 -1.95 -13.80 -4.64
C GLU A 37 -1.17 -14.98 -4.05
N SER A 38 -0.02 -15.33 -4.65
CA SER A 38 0.87 -16.36 -4.11
C SER A 38 1.40 -15.97 -2.73
N VAL A 39 1.87 -14.73 -2.55
CA VAL A 39 2.33 -14.24 -1.25
C VAL A 39 1.19 -14.18 -0.24
N ALA A 40 0.03 -13.65 -0.62
CA ALA A 40 -1.15 -13.51 0.23
C ALA A 40 -1.67 -14.88 0.73
N THR A 41 -1.61 -15.91 -0.11
CA THR A 41 -2.00 -17.26 0.28
C THR A 41 -1.03 -17.86 1.30
N ASN A 42 0.28 -17.67 1.11
CA ASN A 42 1.29 -18.23 2.01
C ASN A 42 1.45 -17.41 3.31
N ILE A 43 1.21 -16.10 3.24
CA ILE A 43 1.34 -15.23 4.40
C ILE A 43 0.19 -15.42 5.37
N ASP A 44 -0.99 -15.87 4.92
CA ASP A 44 -2.14 -16.14 5.79
C ASP A 44 -1.84 -17.22 6.83
N GLU A 45 -1.08 -18.27 6.47
CA GLU A 45 -0.66 -19.31 7.43
C GLU A 45 0.36 -18.78 8.45
N ILE A 46 1.25 -17.88 8.02
CA ILE A 46 2.19 -17.18 8.92
C ILE A 46 1.40 -16.25 9.86
N TYR A 47 0.45 -15.49 9.32
CA TYR A 47 -0.43 -14.63 10.10
C TYR A 47 -1.28 -15.45 11.07
N LYS A 48 -1.82 -16.60 10.69
CA LYS A 48 -2.58 -17.51 11.57
C LYS A 48 -1.70 -18.11 12.67
N ALA A 49 -0.47 -18.49 12.34
CA ALA A 49 0.49 -18.97 13.32
C ALA A 49 0.85 -17.87 14.33
N LEU A 50 1.00 -16.63 13.87
CA LEU A 50 1.19 -15.44 14.70
C LEU A 50 -0.11 -15.03 15.44
N SER A 51 -1.29 -15.23 14.85
CA SER A 51 -2.61 -14.80 15.33
C SER A 51 -3.32 -15.84 16.21
N ARG A 52 -2.62 -16.89 16.66
CA ARG A 52 -3.05 -17.60 17.88
C ARG A 52 -3.16 -16.64 19.07
N ASN A 53 -2.41 -15.54 18.96
CA ASN A 53 -2.41 -14.38 19.84
C ASN A 53 -3.33 -13.28 19.26
N SER A 54 -3.88 -12.42 20.11
CA SER A 54 -4.72 -11.30 19.63
C SER A 54 -3.94 -10.35 18.71
N SER A 55 -4.64 -9.61 17.84
CA SER A 55 -4.02 -8.58 16.97
C SER A 55 -3.17 -7.58 17.75
N ALA A 56 -3.57 -7.24 18.98
CA ALA A 56 -2.79 -6.42 19.90
C ALA A 56 -1.43 -7.07 20.29
N GLN A 57 -1.40 -8.37 20.55
CA GLN A 57 -0.16 -9.09 20.88
C GLN A 57 0.78 -9.15 19.67
N VAL A 58 0.26 -9.36 18.46
CA VAL A 58 1.06 -9.35 17.22
C VAL A 58 1.63 -7.95 16.96
N ALA A 59 0.83 -6.90 17.11
CA ALA A 59 1.29 -5.52 16.94
C ALA A 59 2.42 -5.15 17.92
N ASN A 60 2.31 -5.57 19.18
CA ASN A 60 3.36 -5.35 20.18
C ASN A 60 4.65 -6.12 19.83
N TYR A 61 4.55 -7.39 19.44
CA TYR A 61 5.71 -8.17 19.02
C TYR A 61 6.44 -7.50 17.84
N ILE A 62 5.69 -7.04 16.82
CA ILE A 62 6.29 -6.34 15.68
C ILE A 62 6.99 -5.06 16.15
N LYS A 63 6.36 -4.25 17.02
CA LYS A 63 6.96 -3.02 17.56
C LYS A 63 8.28 -3.32 18.27
N GLU A 64 8.28 -4.28 19.21
CA GLU A 64 9.46 -4.67 19.98
C GLU A 64 10.61 -5.17 19.10
N GLN A 65 10.30 -6.07 18.15
CA GLN A 65 11.33 -6.60 17.25
C GLN A 65 11.84 -5.56 16.27
N SER A 66 10.97 -4.62 15.83
CA SER A 66 11.35 -3.60 14.87
C SER A 66 12.35 -2.58 15.43
N ALA A 67 12.39 -2.42 16.75
CA ALA A 67 13.28 -1.47 17.42
C ALA A 67 14.78 -1.87 17.33
N CYS A 68 15.08 -3.16 17.20
CA CYS A 68 16.46 -3.65 17.29
C CYS A 68 16.84 -4.76 16.29
N ASN A 69 15.89 -5.48 15.70
CA ASN A 69 16.21 -6.68 14.90
C ASN A 69 15.99 -6.50 13.39
N PHE A 70 14.93 -5.81 12.96
CA PHE A 70 14.63 -5.64 11.54
C PHE A 70 13.71 -4.46 11.27
N GLN A 71 13.73 -3.93 10.04
CA GLN A 71 12.72 -2.95 9.60
C GLN A 71 11.43 -3.66 9.21
N ALA A 72 10.29 -3.25 9.79
CA ALA A 72 8.98 -3.81 9.50
C ALA A 72 8.11 -2.82 8.70
N ILE A 73 7.53 -3.27 7.59
CA ILE A 73 6.49 -2.52 6.86
C ILE A 73 5.20 -3.33 6.96
N VAL A 74 4.19 -2.74 7.61
CA VAL A 74 2.89 -3.38 7.80
C VAL A 74 1.83 -2.64 6.99
N ILE A 75 1.12 -3.36 6.12
CA ILE A 75 -0.04 -2.85 5.38
C ILE A 75 -1.27 -3.42 6.06
N SER A 76 -2.04 -2.58 6.77
CA SER A 76 -3.19 -3.02 7.55
C SER A 76 -4.27 -1.94 7.62
N LEU A 77 -5.53 -2.36 7.64
CA LEU A 77 -6.69 -1.50 7.95
C LEU A 77 -7.09 -1.56 9.43
N LYS A 78 -6.43 -2.40 10.24
CA LYS A 78 -6.71 -2.56 11.67
C LYS A 78 -5.95 -1.52 12.49
N GLU A 79 -6.68 -0.78 13.33
CA GLU A 79 -6.15 0.29 14.19
C GLU A 79 -5.02 -0.16 15.12
N GLU A 80 -5.12 -1.37 15.65
CA GLU A 80 -4.16 -1.94 16.59
C GLU A 80 -2.73 -2.00 16.02
N PHE A 81 -2.59 -2.08 14.68
CA PHE A 81 -1.28 -2.13 14.02
C PHE A 81 -0.73 -0.74 13.74
N TYR A 82 -1.52 0.15 13.15
CA TYR A 82 -1.03 1.44 12.71
C TYR A 82 -0.85 2.45 13.85
N THR A 83 -1.55 2.27 14.97
CA THR A 83 -1.34 3.08 16.19
C THR A 83 -0.01 2.82 16.88
N LYS A 84 0.62 1.67 16.62
CA LYS A 84 1.92 1.29 17.19
C LYS A 84 3.12 1.62 16.28
N ALA A 85 2.88 2.14 15.08
CA ALA A 85 3.90 2.45 14.11
C ALA A 85 4.64 3.77 14.44
N GLU A 86 5.88 3.90 13.98
CA GLU A 86 6.64 5.16 14.06
C GLU A 86 6.20 6.18 13.00
N SER A 87 5.69 5.71 11.87
CA SER A 87 5.25 6.53 10.75
C SER A 87 4.13 5.84 9.96
N LEU A 88 3.23 6.65 9.41
CA LEU A 88 2.15 6.21 8.53
C LEU A 88 2.40 6.66 7.10
N ILE A 89 2.14 5.75 6.17
CA ILE A 89 2.12 6.03 4.74
C ILE A 89 0.68 5.81 4.25
N GLY A 90 -0.04 6.91 4.08
CA GLY A 90 -1.41 6.90 3.55
C GLY A 90 -1.39 6.91 2.03
N VAL A 91 -1.92 5.87 1.40
CA VAL A 91 -2.08 5.80 -0.06
C VAL A 91 -3.55 5.98 -0.40
N TYR A 92 -3.88 6.96 -1.24
CA TYR A 92 -5.26 7.25 -1.64
C TYR A 92 -5.39 7.49 -3.15
N PRO A 93 -6.52 7.14 -3.77
CA PRO A 93 -6.75 7.40 -5.19
C PRO A 93 -7.10 8.87 -5.42
N GLU A 94 -6.47 9.49 -6.41
CA GLU A 94 -6.89 10.76 -6.99
C GLU A 94 -8.01 10.53 -8.01
N GLN A 95 -9.05 11.37 -7.97
CA GLN A 95 -10.19 11.29 -8.89
C GLN A 95 -9.78 11.80 -10.28
N GLY A 96 -10.03 11.00 -11.32
CA GLY A 96 -9.76 11.35 -12.72
C GLY A 96 -10.01 10.20 -13.69
N ASP A 97 -9.74 10.43 -14.98
CA ASP A 97 -9.90 9.43 -16.06
C ASP A 97 -9.01 8.19 -15.92
N CYS A 98 -8.00 8.26 -15.06
CA CYS A 98 -7.16 7.15 -14.65
C CYS A 98 -6.96 7.23 -13.14
N VAL A 99 -7.01 6.08 -12.45
CA VAL A 99 -6.65 6.00 -11.03
C VAL A 99 -5.15 6.31 -10.90
N ILE A 100 -4.85 7.42 -10.24
CA ILE A 100 -3.49 7.82 -9.86
C ILE A 100 -3.45 7.75 -8.33
N SER A 101 -2.53 6.96 -7.77
CA SER A 101 -2.35 6.91 -6.32
C SER A 101 -1.50 8.08 -5.85
N LYS A 102 -1.98 8.80 -4.85
CA LYS A 102 -1.22 9.81 -4.10
C LYS A 102 -0.80 9.25 -2.75
N VAL A 103 0.30 9.78 -2.23
CA VAL A 103 0.92 9.34 -0.98
C VAL A 103 0.97 10.51 0.00
N LEU A 104 0.55 10.27 1.22
CA LEU A 104 0.75 11.14 2.38
C LEU A 104 1.65 10.42 3.37
N THR A 105 2.57 11.13 3.99
CA THR A 105 3.40 10.61 5.07
C THR A 105 3.08 11.35 6.36
N PHE A 106 3.01 10.62 7.45
CA PHE A 106 2.74 11.19 8.77
C PHE A 106 3.69 10.56 9.78
N ASP A 107 4.40 11.40 10.53
CA ASP A 107 5.38 10.99 11.52
C ASP A 107 4.71 10.94 12.90
N LEU A 108 4.54 9.74 13.45
CA LEU A 108 3.86 9.50 14.72
C LEU A 108 4.77 9.69 15.92
N THR A 109 6.10 9.72 15.75
CA THR A 109 7.05 9.90 16.87
C THR A 109 6.88 11.24 17.59
N LYS A 110 6.23 12.21 16.93
CA LYS A 110 5.87 13.53 17.45
C LYS A 110 4.68 13.51 18.41
N TYR A 111 3.95 12.40 18.50
CA TYR A 111 2.73 12.26 19.28
C TYR A 111 2.88 11.07 20.25
N PRO A 112 3.43 11.30 21.45
CA PRO A 112 3.60 10.24 22.43
C PRO A 112 2.25 9.72 22.94
N ASP A 113 2.21 8.44 23.34
CA ASP A 113 1.01 7.78 23.87
C ASP A 113 0.43 8.58 25.04
N ALA A 114 -0.87 8.92 24.96
CA ALA A 114 -1.54 9.81 25.92
C ALA A 114 -1.69 9.20 27.34
N ASN A 115 -1.34 7.93 27.51
CA ASN A 115 -1.44 7.24 28.80
C ASN A 115 -0.25 6.27 28.95
N PRO A 116 0.91 6.72 29.47
CA PRO A 116 2.01 5.82 29.75
C PRO A 116 1.53 4.81 30.80
N ASN A 117 1.64 3.52 30.49
CA ASN A 117 1.36 2.49 31.48
C ASN A 117 2.26 2.73 32.69
N PRO A 118 1.73 2.84 33.93
CA PRO A 118 2.54 3.08 35.12
C PRO A 118 3.57 1.98 35.44
N ASN A 119 3.53 0.86 34.71
CA ASN A 119 4.35 -0.33 34.95
C ASN A 119 5.51 -0.51 33.97
N GLU A 120 5.84 0.50 33.15
CA GLU A 120 7.00 0.48 32.24
C GLU A 120 8.24 1.24 32.80
N GLN A 121 8.45 1.18 34.12
CA GLN A 121 9.73 1.55 34.78
C GLN A 121 10.32 0.37 35.53
#